data_AF-A0AAI8MLP3-F1
#
_entry.id   AF-A0AAI8MLP3-F1
#
_cell.length_a   1.000
_cell.length_b   1.000
_cell.length_c   1.000
_cell.angle_alpha   90.00
_cell.angle_beta   90.00
_cell.angle_gamma   90.00
#
_symmetry.space_group_name_H-M   'P 1'
#
loop_
_entity.id
_entity.type
_entity.pdbx_description
1 polymer ?
#
loop_
_entity_poly.entity_id
_entity_poly.type
_entity_poly.pdbx_seq_one_letter_code
_entity_poly.pdbx_strand_id
1 'polypeptide(L)'
;MCEASPTNQSINPPAKPSSTALVTVVGLVQISQYDYERWGDYWRFTDMGIKRDFEEVFGEGNVEVSTYGNVLSATAELQGIAAEELKHDELFYNDPRYPVLITLVAKKY
;
A
#
# COMPACT_ATOMS: atom_id res chain seq x y z
N MET A 1 -46.71 5.48 -44.69
CA MET A 1 -45.23 5.37 -44.72
C MET A 1 -44.71 6.34 -43.68
N CYS A 2 -44.41 5.84 -42.48
CA CYS A 2 -43.66 6.56 -41.46
C CYS A 2 -42.29 5.87 -41.41
N GLU A 3 -41.24 6.59 -41.74
CA GLU A 3 -39.87 6.07 -41.68
C GLU A 3 -39.44 5.89 -40.22
N ALA A 4 -38.97 4.70 -39.88
CA ALA A 4 -38.31 4.44 -38.60
C ALA A 4 -36.86 4.95 -38.69
N SER A 5 -36.52 5.96 -37.89
CA SER A 5 -35.12 6.39 -37.74
C SER A 5 -34.34 5.33 -36.96
N PRO A 6 -33.15 4.88 -37.43
CA PRO A 6 -32.32 3.97 -36.67
C PRO A 6 -31.49 4.76 -35.64
N THR A 7 -32.01 4.89 -34.42
CA THR A 7 -31.22 5.39 -33.29
C THR A 7 -30.27 4.27 -32.84
N ASN A 8 -29.07 4.22 -33.42
CA ASN A 8 -27.94 3.48 -32.87
C ASN A 8 -27.48 4.15 -31.57
N GLN A 9 -28.20 3.92 -30.47
CA GLN A 9 -27.65 4.15 -29.15
C GLN A 9 -26.69 3.00 -28.85
N SER A 10 -25.39 3.25 -28.96
CA SER A 10 -24.36 2.34 -28.46
C SER A 10 -24.61 2.14 -26.95
N ILE A 11 -25.14 0.98 -26.58
CA ILE A 11 -25.35 0.62 -25.19
C ILE A 11 -23.96 0.36 -24.61
N ASN A 12 -23.39 1.36 -23.94
CA ASN A 12 -22.17 1.15 -23.15
C ASN A 12 -22.51 0.14 -22.04
N PRO A 13 -21.66 -0.86 -21.77
CA PRO A 13 -21.86 -1.74 -20.63
C PRO A 13 -21.92 -0.88 -19.34
N PRO A 14 -22.72 -1.28 -18.33
CA PRO A 14 -22.80 -0.55 -17.07
C PRO A 14 -21.39 -0.44 -16.47
N ALA A 15 -21.03 0.77 -16.01
CA ALA A 15 -19.76 1.00 -15.33
C ALA A 15 -19.63 0.02 -14.15
N LYS A 16 -18.46 -0.60 -14.00
CA LYS A 16 -18.20 -1.45 -12.84
C LYS A 16 -18.22 -0.57 -11.58
N PRO A 17 -18.76 -1.04 -10.46
CA PRO A 17 -18.68 -0.30 -9.21
C PRO A 17 -17.21 -0.12 -8.82
N SER A 18 -16.82 1.11 -8.48
CA SER A 18 -15.49 1.40 -7.99
C SER A 18 -15.24 0.64 -6.68
N SER A 19 -14.15 -0.13 -6.60
CA SER A 19 -13.75 -0.83 -5.37
C SER A 19 -12.50 -0.20 -4.76
N THR A 20 -12.41 -0.22 -3.44
CA THR A 20 -11.23 0.26 -2.70
C THR A 20 -10.84 -0.77 -1.66
N ALA A 21 -9.56 -1.16 -1.63
CA ALA A 21 -8.97 -1.97 -0.58
C ALA A 21 -8.14 -1.07 0.34
N LEU A 22 -8.38 -1.19 1.64
CA LEU A 22 -7.54 -0.64 2.71
C LEU A 22 -6.89 -1.82 3.41
N VAL A 23 -5.56 -1.89 3.39
CA VAL A 23 -4.82 -3.03 3.95
C VAL A 23 -3.70 -2.52 4.83
N THR A 24 -3.48 -3.24 5.92
CA THR A 24 -2.33 -3.06 6.81
C THR A 24 -1.58 -4.38 6.93
N VAL A 25 -0.26 -4.35 6.81
CA VAL A 25 0.62 -5.50 7.06
C VAL A 25 1.76 -5.10 7.97
N VAL A 26 2.28 -6.08 8.70
CA VAL A 26 3.41 -5.88 9.61
C VAL A 26 4.72 -5.90 8.83
N GLY A 27 5.56 -4.90 9.08
CA GLY A 27 7.00 -4.94 8.82
C GLY A 27 7.74 -5.11 10.15
N LEU A 28 8.95 -5.66 10.15
CA LEU A 28 9.74 -5.82 11.39
C LEU A 28 11.23 -6.04 11.10
N VAL A 29 11.55 -6.57 9.93
CA VAL A 29 12.94 -6.80 9.51
C VAL A 29 13.51 -5.53 8.89
N GLN A 30 14.73 -5.18 9.28
CA GLN A 30 15.48 -4.08 8.68
C GLN A 30 15.57 -4.24 7.16
N ILE A 31 15.31 -3.14 6.46
CA ILE A 31 15.57 -3.02 5.03
C ILE A 31 17.03 -2.61 4.84
N SER A 32 17.78 -3.44 4.11
CA SER A 32 19.12 -3.09 3.62
C SER A 32 18.99 -2.03 2.55
N GLN A 33 19.32 -0.78 2.87
CA GLN A 33 19.27 0.32 1.90
C GLN A 33 20.16 0.06 0.68
N TYR A 34 21.31 -0.58 0.89
CA TYR A 34 22.25 -0.93 -0.18
C TYR A 34 21.61 -1.84 -1.23
N ASP A 35 20.86 -2.85 -0.80
CA ASP A 35 20.19 -3.79 -1.69
C ASP A 35 18.92 -3.19 -2.29
N TYR A 36 18.15 -2.48 -1.46
CA TYR A 36 16.93 -1.79 -1.84
C TYR A 36 17.15 -0.85 -3.03
N GLU A 37 18.20 -0.02 -3.00
CA GLU A 37 18.50 0.95 -4.05
C GLU A 37 19.03 0.32 -5.36
N ARG A 38 19.64 -0.87 -5.29
CA ARG A 38 20.29 -1.51 -6.45
C ARG A 38 19.43 -2.57 -7.13
N TRP A 39 18.72 -3.35 -6.34
CA TRP A 39 17.99 -4.54 -6.77
C TRP A 39 16.54 -4.55 -6.32
N GLY A 40 16.20 -3.72 -5.32
CA GLY A 40 14.91 -3.73 -4.66
C GLY A 40 14.73 -4.88 -3.68
N ASP A 41 13.56 -4.92 -3.06
CA ASP A 41 13.12 -5.93 -2.11
C ASP A 41 11.65 -6.25 -2.41
N TYR A 42 11.42 -7.31 -3.18
CA TYR A 42 10.10 -7.69 -3.70
C TYR A 42 9.65 -9.08 -3.23
N TRP A 43 10.38 -9.67 -2.30
CA TRP A 43 10.16 -11.04 -1.84
C TRP A 43 9.40 -11.10 -0.52
N ARG A 44 9.22 -9.94 0.11
CA ARG A 44 8.55 -9.73 1.39
C ARG A 44 7.61 -8.53 1.24
N PHE A 45 6.73 -8.36 2.21
CA PHE A 45 5.95 -7.14 2.31
C PHE A 45 6.84 -5.99 2.77
N THR A 46 7.46 -5.33 1.80
CA THR A 46 8.00 -3.96 1.86
C THR A 46 7.06 -3.04 1.07
N ASP A 47 7.35 -1.74 1.05
CA ASP A 47 6.62 -0.81 0.18
C ASP A 47 6.69 -1.21 -1.30
N MET A 48 7.87 -1.62 -1.79
CA MET A 48 8.04 -2.06 -3.19
C MET A 48 7.38 -3.41 -3.48
N GLY A 49 7.53 -4.39 -2.58
CA GLY A 49 6.95 -5.72 -2.75
C GLY A 49 5.43 -5.68 -2.77
N ILE A 50 4.81 -5.07 -1.75
CA ILE A 50 3.36 -5.03 -1.67
C ILE A 50 2.73 -4.15 -2.76
N LYS A 51 3.41 -3.06 -3.14
CA LYS A 51 2.94 -2.21 -4.24
C LYS A 51 2.87 -3.01 -5.55
N ARG A 52 3.96 -3.71 -5.90
CA ARG A 52 4.00 -4.55 -7.11
C ARG A 52 2.86 -5.56 -7.11
N ASP A 53 2.73 -6.32 -6.03
CA ASP A 53 1.74 -7.40 -5.95
C ASP A 53 0.29 -6.87 -6.04
N PHE A 54 -0.01 -5.69 -5.48
CA PHE A 54 -1.33 -5.07 -5.62
C PHE A 54 -1.55 -4.39 -6.97
N GLU A 55 -0.52 -3.80 -7.58
CA GLU A 55 -0.62 -3.18 -8.90
C GLU A 55 -0.94 -4.23 -9.99
N GLU A 56 -0.51 -5.49 -9.82
CA GLU A 56 -0.92 -6.60 -10.70
C GLU A 56 -2.45 -6.82 -10.72
N VAL A 57 -3.16 -6.48 -9.64
CA VAL A 57 -4.61 -6.72 -9.49
C VAL A 57 -5.44 -5.45 -9.72
N PHE A 58 -4.95 -4.31 -9.23
CA PHE A 58 -5.65 -3.02 -9.24
C PHE A 58 -5.20 -2.09 -10.38
N GLY A 59 -4.09 -2.41 -11.05
CA GLY A 59 -3.48 -1.60 -12.10
C GLY A 59 -2.40 -0.67 -11.56
N GLU A 60 -1.37 -0.45 -12.38
CA GLU A 60 -0.28 0.47 -12.10
C GLU A 60 -0.80 1.89 -11.83
N GLY A 61 -0.27 2.54 -10.80
CA GLY A 61 -0.67 3.90 -10.41
C GLY A 61 -1.99 3.99 -9.62
N ASN A 62 -2.69 2.87 -9.41
CA ASN A 62 -3.89 2.82 -8.59
C ASN A 62 -3.64 2.37 -7.14
N VAL A 63 -2.37 2.17 -6.77
CA VAL A 63 -1.95 1.68 -5.46
C VAL A 63 -1.04 2.70 -4.80
N GLU A 64 -1.45 3.17 -3.63
CA GLU A 64 -0.67 4.06 -2.76
C GLU A 64 -0.23 3.28 -1.53
N VAL A 65 1.06 3.31 -1.21
CA VAL A 65 1.64 2.61 -0.06
C VAL A 65 2.33 3.62 0.85
N SER A 66 2.15 3.46 2.15
CA SER A 66 2.82 4.26 3.19
C SER A 66 3.36 3.35 4.28
N THR A 67 4.54 3.68 4.80
CA THR A 67 5.20 2.94 5.88
C THR A 67 5.30 3.81 7.12
N TYR A 68 5.26 3.16 8.28
CA TYR A 68 5.43 3.77 9.59
C TYR A 68 6.32 2.88 10.44
N GLY A 69 7.19 3.50 11.22
CA GLY A 69 8.05 2.80 12.16
C GLY A 69 9.46 3.35 12.14
N ASN A 70 10.23 2.94 13.13
CA ASN A 70 11.64 3.21 13.23
C ASN A 70 12.28 2.15 14.13
N VAL A 71 13.61 2.21 14.29
CA VAL A 71 14.35 1.22 15.08
C VAL A 71 13.90 1.16 16.55
N LEU A 72 13.50 2.29 17.14
CA LEU A 72 13.00 2.34 18.52
C LEU A 72 11.63 1.66 18.60
N SER A 73 10.70 2.02 17.71
CA SER A 73 9.35 1.41 17.67
C SER A 73 9.41 -0.09 17.41
N ALA A 74 10.30 -0.55 16.50
CA ALA A 74 10.51 -1.97 16.25
C ALA A 74 11.08 -2.72 17.47
N THR A 75 12.03 -2.09 18.17
CA THR A 75 12.60 -2.67 19.40
C THR A 75 11.57 -2.72 20.53
N ALA A 76 10.75 -1.67 20.67
CA ALA A 76 9.67 -1.59 21.65
C ALA A 76 8.64 -2.71 21.43
N GLU A 77 8.22 -2.94 20.18
CA GLU A 77 7.32 -4.05 19.83
C GLU A 77 7.90 -5.41 20.25
N LEU A 78 9.17 -5.66 19.91
CA LEU A 78 9.84 -6.93 20.26
C LEU A 78 10.03 -7.12 21.77
N GLN A 79 10.13 -6.03 22.53
CA GLN A 79 10.29 -6.07 23.99
C GLN A 79 8.97 -5.98 24.76
N GLY A 80 7.83 -5.80 24.07
CA GLY A 80 6.52 -5.64 24.69
C GLY A 80 6.34 -4.31 25.42
N ILE A 81 7.06 -3.27 25.02
CA ILE A 81 6.91 -1.90 25.53
C ILE A 81 5.68 -1.28 24.87
N ALA A 82 4.79 -0.65 25.66
CA ALA A 82 3.59 -0.04 25.13
C ALA A 82 3.91 1.27 24.38
N ALA A 83 3.08 1.61 23.38
CA ALA A 83 3.27 2.83 22.59
C ALA A 83 3.17 4.10 23.46
N GLU A 84 2.35 4.07 24.51
CA GLU A 84 2.15 5.14 25.48
C GLU A 84 3.38 5.41 26.36
N GLU A 85 4.35 4.48 26.40
CA GLU A 85 5.61 4.64 27.13
C GLU A 85 6.68 5.38 26.29
N LEU A 86 6.44 5.56 24.99
CA LEU A 86 7.31 6.32 24.08
C LEU A 86 6.81 7.75 23.93
N LYS A 87 7.71 8.71 23.68
CA LYS A 87 7.25 10.05 23.30
C LYS A 87 6.62 10.01 21.90
N HIS A 88 5.71 10.96 21.66
CA HIS A 88 5.02 11.05 20.39
C HIS A 88 5.99 11.25 19.20
N ASP A 89 6.96 12.13 19.33
CA ASP A 89 7.98 12.39 18.31
C ASP A 89 8.93 11.19 18.10
N GLU A 90 9.22 10.45 19.16
CA GLU A 90 9.99 9.19 19.12
C GLU A 90 9.23 8.08 18.38
N LEU A 91 7.95 7.87 18.72
CA LEU A 91 7.11 6.82 18.12
C LEU A 91 6.78 7.10 16.65
N PHE A 92 6.47 8.35 16.32
CA PHE A 92 6.00 8.76 14.99
C PHE A 92 7.13 9.26 14.06
N TYR A 93 8.39 9.28 14.50
CA TYR A 93 9.50 9.43 13.58
C TYR A 93 9.51 8.25 12.59
N ASN A 94 9.43 8.52 11.29
CA ASN A 94 9.43 7.49 10.27
C ASN A 94 10.84 7.27 9.72
N ASP A 95 11.40 6.09 9.99
CA ASP A 95 12.63 5.61 9.38
C ASP A 95 12.30 4.50 8.37
N PRO A 96 12.39 4.77 7.05
CA PRO A 96 12.06 3.81 6.00
C PRO A 96 12.85 2.49 6.08
N ARG A 97 13.96 2.46 6.81
CA ARG A 97 14.77 1.25 7.00
C ARG A 97 14.16 0.27 8.00
N TYR A 98 13.22 0.71 8.83
CA TYR A 98 12.59 -0.08 9.89
C TYR A 98 11.06 0.10 9.87
N PRO A 99 10.38 -0.29 8.78
CA PRO A 99 8.93 -0.27 8.77
C PRO A 99 8.40 -1.27 9.79
N VAL A 100 7.52 -0.81 10.67
CA VAL A 100 6.76 -1.61 11.64
C VAL A 100 5.34 -1.87 11.10
N LEU A 101 4.74 -0.85 10.52
CA LEU A 101 3.42 -0.90 9.89
C LEU A 101 3.53 -0.44 8.44
N ILE A 102 2.99 -1.23 7.53
CA ILE A 102 2.86 -0.89 6.12
C ILE A 102 1.38 -0.82 5.81
N THR A 103 0.96 0.27 5.19
CA THR A 103 -0.43 0.56 4.86
C THR A 103 -0.56 0.77 3.36
N LEU A 104 -1.69 0.36 2.79
CA LEU A 104 -1.97 0.64 1.39
C LEU A 104 -3.44 0.98 1.14
N VAL A 105 -3.63 1.81 0.12
CA VAL A 105 -4.93 2.10 -0.49
C VAL A 105 -4.85 1.70 -1.96
N ALA A 106 -5.67 0.75 -2.37
CA ALA A 106 -5.74 0.30 -3.77
C ALA A 106 -7.14 0.52 -4.34
N LYS A 107 -7.24 1.18 -5.50
CA LYS A 107 -8.53 1.57 -6.10
C LYS A 107 -8.72 0.89 -7.45
N LYS A 108 -9.93 0.42 -7.75
CA LYS A 108 -10.28 -0.15 -9.05
C LYS A 108 -11.53 0.56 -9.56
N TYR A 109 -11.44 1.15 -10.75
CA TYR A 109 -12.52 1.89 -11.41
C TYR A 109 -13.12 1.08 -12.56
#